data_AF-A0A3A9W2A0-F1
#
_entry.id   AF-A0A3A9W2A0-F1
#
_cell.length_a   1.000
_cell.length_b   1.000
_cell.length_c   1.000
_cell.angle_alpha   90.00
_cell.angle_beta   90.00
_cell.angle_gamma   90.00
#
_symmetry.space_group_name_H-M   'P 1'
#
loop_
_entity.id
_entity.type
_entity.pdbx_description
1 polymer ?
#
loop_
_entity_poly.entity_id
_entity_poly.type
_entity_poly.pdbx_seq_one_letter_code
_entity_poly.pdbx_strand_id
1 'polypeptide(L)'
;MAKSVLVRCPGCRREHTYVQQRYPCACGAPLTVPLPHESSPVSVRYRSWATAWTEVRCPSCGHHGQWPQPEFDCACGVTVRLTARAAESAGEPERVERVERPPFRPLTIRTSYDAVACAAQFLRWLGFIGVRGLVPRPATGIDLRGPTVLGLVNATTLPARSREIETLWLHATLESASAIAFALAGFDRGSRHQADDLGLPLFVLDLTGRPQPVNEPAEALLRRGASDADA
;
A
#
# COMPACT_ATOMS: atom_id res chain seq x y z
N MET A 1 19.66 31.93 -13.92
CA MET A 1 19.56 30.70 -14.73
C MET A 1 18.68 29.71 -13.99
N ALA A 2 17.68 29.12 -14.67
CA ALA A 2 16.89 28.04 -14.09
C ALA A 2 17.74 26.77 -14.09
N LYS A 3 17.88 26.13 -12.93
CA LYS A 3 18.58 24.85 -12.85
C LYS A 3 17.67 23.80 -13.48
N SER A 4 18.15 23.15 -14.54
CA SER A 4 17.51 22.00 -15.14
C SER A 4 18.22 20.72 -14.69
N VAL A 5 17.44 19.65 -14.54
CA VAL A 5 17.95 18.32 -14.18
C VAL A 5 17.40 17.33 -15.21
N LEU A 6 18.27 16.45 -15.72
CA LEU A 6 17.84 15.35 -16.57
C LEU A 6 17.28 14.23 -15.70
N VAL A 7 16.09 13.75 -16.05
CA VAL A 7 15.35 12.76 -15.28
C VAL A 7 14.82 11.69 -16.23
N ARG A 8 14.99 10.42 -15.87
CA ARG A 8 14.38 9.31 -16.62
C ARG A 8 13.04 8.91 -16.01
N CYS A 9 12.01 8.76 -16.84
CA CYS A 9 10.72 8.25 -16.39
C CYS A 9 10.87 6.81 -15.85
N PRO A 10 10.35 6.48 -14.66
CA PRO A 10 10.42 5.12 -14.12
C PRO A 10 9.55 4.12 -14.92
N GLY A 11 8.51 4.59 -15.62
CA GLY A 11 7.65 3.74 -16.44
C GLY A 11 8.24 3.42 -17.81
N CYS A 12 8.51 4.44 -18.64
CA CYS A 12 8.95 4.26 -20.03
C CYS A 12 10.44 4.51 -20.27
N ARG A 13 11.20 4.88 -19.23
CA ARG A 13 12.64 5.19 -19.30
C ARG A 13 13.04 6.38 -20.19
N ARG A 14 12.08 7.09 -20.79
CA ARG A 14 12.30 8.32 -21.56
C ARG A 14 12.98 9.39 -20.71
N GLU A 15 13.92 10.10 -21.31
CA GLU A 15 14.60 11.24 -20.68
C GLU A 15 13.75 12.50 -20.78
N HIS A 16 13.68 13.23 -19.68
CA HIS A 16 12.97 14.49 -19.51
C HIS A 16 13.91 15.53 -18.91
N THR A 17 13.79 16.76 -19.40
CA THR A 17 14.42 17.91 -18.78
C THR A 17 13.45 18.53 -17.79
N TYR A 18 13.68 18.32 -16.50
CA TYR A 18 12.89 18.97 -15.46
C TYR A 18 13.47 20.34 -15.15
N VAL A 19 12.63 21.38 -15.22
CA VAL A 19 13.00 22.76 -14.89
C VAL A 19 12.38 23.11 -13.54
N GLN A 20 13.20 23.49 -12.56
CA GLN A 20 12.70 23.84 -11.23
C GLN A 20 11.72 25.02 -11.28
N GLN A 21 10.50 24.79 -10.78
CA GLN A 21 9.49 25.85 -10.66
C GLN A 21 9.79 26.79 -9.49
N ARG A 22 9.47 28.07 -9.69
CA ARG A 22 9.60 29.13 -8.68
C ARG A 22 8.21 29.56 -8.25
N TYR A 23 7.97 29.57 -6.94
CA TYR A 23 6.69 29.97 -6.35
C TYR A 23 6.88 31.22 -5.49
N PRO A 24 5.90 32.14 -5.44
CA PRO A 24 5.98 33.30 -4.57
C PRO A 24 5.83 32.89 -3.10
N CYS A 25 6.70 33.40 -2.22
CA CYS A 25 6.48 33.39 -0.78
C CYS A 25 5.57 34.56 -0.36
N ALA A 26 4.92 34.48 0.79
CA ALA A 26 4.13 35.58 1.37
C ALA A 26 4.95 36.88 1.56
N CYS A 27 6.28 36.78 1.71
CA CYS A 27 7.17 37.94 1.79
C CYS A 27 7.55 38.53 0.42
N GLY A 28 7.02 38.01 -0.69
CA GLY A 28 7.33 38.43 -2.06
C GLY A 28 8.59 37.81 -2.66
N ALA A 29 9.42 37.11 -1.88
CA ALA A 29 10.62 36.46 -2.39
C ALA A 29 10.27 35.20 -3.22
N PRO A 30 10.92 34.95 -4.36
CA PRO A 30 10.74 33.71 -5.11
C PRO A 30 11.38 32.54 -4.36
N LEU A 31 10.60 31.49 -4.11
CA LEU A 31 11.04 30.27 -3.46
C LEU A 31 11.10 29.15 -4.50
N THR A 32 12.19 28.39 -4.49
CA THR A 32 12.34 27.16 -5.28
C THR A 32 12.35 26.01 -4.30
N VAL A 33 11.48 25.01 -4.49
CA VAL A 33 11.54 23.78 -3.70
C VAL A 33 12.87 23.08 -4.03
N PRO A 34 13.75 22.85 -3.04
CA PRO A 34 15.07 22.28 -3.31
C PRO A 34 14.93 20.91 -3.96
N LEU A 35 15.61 20.74 -5.10
CA LEU A 35 15.87 19.40 -5.62
C LEU A 35 17.09 18.85 -4.87
N PRO A 36 16.97 17.69 -4.22
CA PRO A 36 18.10 16.99 -3.66
C PRO A 36 19.08 16.62 -4.79
N HIS A 37 20.39 16.70 -4.51
CA HIS A 37 21.45 16.53 -5.51
C HIS A 37 21.41 15.17 -6.21
N GLU A 38 20.88 14.15 -5.54
CA GLU A 38 20.60 12.82 -6.08
C GLU A 38 19.09 12.57 -6.08
N SER A 39 18.36 13.31 -6.92
CA SER A 39 16.90 13.14 -6.99
C SER A 39 16.55 11.78 -7.63
N SER A 40 15.83 10.92 -6.92
CA SER A 40 15.31 9.67 -7.50
C SER A 40 13.89 9.90 -8.05
N PRO A 41 13.64 9.64 -9.35
CA PRO A 41 12.31 9.76 -9.94
C PRO A 41 11.44 8.57 -9.51
N VAL A 42 10.35 8.87 -8.78
CA VAL A 42 9.38 7.88 -8.33
C VAL A 42 8.04 8.07 -9.04
N SER A 43 7.35 6.98 -9.34
CA SER A 43 5.99 7.02 -9.89
C SER A 43 4.98 7.36 -8.79
N VAL A 44 4.21 8.42 -8.97
CA VAL A 44 3.10 8.76 -8.07
C VAL A 44 1.87 7.94 -8.49
N ARG A 45 1.51 6.93 -7.68
CA ARG A 45 0.30 6.11 -7.91
C ARG A 45 -0.94 6.68 -7.23
N TYR A 46 -0.77 7.37 -6.10
CA TYR A 46 -1.85 7.99 -5.33
C TYR A 46 -1.52 9.44 -5.02
N ARG A 47 -2.47 10.35 -5.29
CA ARG A 47 -2.32 11.78 -5.05
C ARG A 47 -3.32 12.24 -4.00
N SER A 48 -2.81 12.68 -2.85
CA SER A 48 -3.56 13.45 -1.86
C SER A 48 -2.91 14.81 -1.66
N TRP A 49 -3.68 15.76 -1.11
CA TRP A 49 -3.15 17.08 -0.76
C TRP A 49 -1.95 16.97 0.20
N ALA A 50 -2.04 16.16 1.26
CA ALA A 50 -0.92 15.97 2.18
C ALA A 50 0.35 15.45 1.51
N THR A 51 0.21 14.60 0.49
CA THR A 51 1.37 14.02 -0.21
C THR A 51 1.91 14.89 -1.35
N ALA A 52 1.09 15.78 -1.92
CA ALA A 52 1.48 16.60 -3.07
C ALA A 52 2.21 17.89 -2.68
N TRP A 53 2.27 18.19 -1.38
CA TRP A 53 2.88 19.39 -0.82
C TRP A 53 4.02 19.00 0.13
N THR A 54 4.99 19.88 0.29
CA THR A 54 6.12 19.71 1.22
C THR A 54 6.38 21.00 1.96
N GLU A 55 6.81 20.87 3.21
CA GLU A 55 7.18 22.00 4.03
C GLU A 55 8.58 22.49 3.63
N VAL A 56 8.69 23.77 3.31
CA VAL A 56 9.98 24.40 3.00
C VAL A 56 10.18 25.60 3.92
N ARG A 57 11.42 25.91 4.26
CA ARG A 57 11.74 27.18 4.92
C ARG A 57 12.12 28.21 3.88
N CYS A 58 11.47 29.37 3.88
CA CYS A 58 11.88 30.47 3.01
C CYS A 58 13.29 30.95 3.40
N PRO A 59 14.28 30.96 2.49
CA PRO A 59 15.63 31.40 2.83
C PRO A 59 15.70 32.92 3.09
N SER A 60 14.73 33.69 2.60
CA SER A 60 14.71 35.16 2.75
C SER A 60 14.04 35.62 4.05
N CYS A 61 12.87 35.10 4.41
CA CYS A 61 12.10 35.53 5.59
C CYS A 61 12.01 34.50 6.70
N GLY A 62 12.49 33.26 6.46
CA GLY A 62 12.44 32.17 7.44
C GLY A 62 11.08 31.51 7.64
N HIS A 63 10.03 31.96 6.95
CA HIS A 63 8.68 31.40 7.06
C HIS A 63 8.63 29.93 6.62
N HIS A 64 7.96 29.11 7.42
CA HIS A 64 7.64 27.71 7.13
C HIS A 64 6.28 27.63 6.45
N GLY A 65 6.25 27.13 5.22
CA GLY A 65 5.03 27.01 4.43
C GLY A 65 4.98 25.71 3.65
N GLN A 66 3.83 25.43 3.05
CA GLN A 66 3.64 24.26 2.19
C GLN A 66 3.75 24.70 0.73
N TRP A 67 4.59 24.03 -0.05
CA TRP A 67 4.71 24.23 -1.51
C TRP A 67 4.56 22.92 -2.27
N PRO A 68 4.12 22.96 -3.55
CA PRO A 68 3.98 21.76 -4.36
C PRO A 68 5.31 21.02 -4.51
N GLN A 69 5.27 19.70 -4.40
CA GLN A 69 6.44 18.87 -4.64
C GLN A 69 6.83 18.91 -6.13
N PRO A 70 8.14 18.75 -6.45
CA PRO A 70 8.62 18.77 -7.82
C PRO A 70 8.12 17.54 -8.60
N GLU A 71 7.08 17.76 -9.40
CA GLU A 71 6.39 16.74 -10.20
C GLU A 71 6.33 17.12 -11.68
N PHE A 72 6.27 16.11 -12.55
CA PHE A 72 5.91 16.28 -13.96
C PHE A 72 5.20 15.04 -14.50
N ASP A 73 4.37 15.23 -15.52
CA ASP A 73 3.69 14.13 -16.20
C ASP A 73 4.48 13.70 -17.44
N CYS A 74 4.70 12.39 -17.56
CA CYS A 74 5.26 11.78 -18.75
C CYS A 74 4.15 11.46 -19.75
N ALA A 75 4.44 11.58 -21.05
CA ALA A 75 3.51 11.21 -22.12
C ALA A 75 3.09 9.72 -22.11
N CYS A 76 3.80 8.85 -21.37
CA CYS A 76 3.38 7.47 -21.16
C CYS A 76 2.27 7.30 -20.09
N GLY A 77 1.79 8.39 -19.50
CA GLY A 77 0.73 8.39 -18.48
C GLY A 77 1.22 8.29 -17.04
N VAL A 78 2.53 8.29 -16.79
CA VAL A 78 3.10 8.26 -15.42
C VAL A 78 3.36 9.68 -14.92
N THR A 79 2.78 10.01 -13.77
CA THR A 79 3.19 11.18 -12.98
C THR A 79 4.46 10.85 -12.19
N VAL A 80 5.52 11.62 -12.43
CA VAL A 80 6.84 11.42 -11.82
C VAL A 80 7.07 12.50 -10.77
N ARG A 81 7.51 12.09 -9.59
CA ARG A 81 7.94 12.98 -8.52
C ARG A 81 9.43 12.85 -8.28
N LEU A 82 10.10 13.97 -8.08
CA LEU A 82 11.52 14.02 -7.71
C LEU A 82 11.62 14.04 -6.19
N THR A 83 12.17 12.98 -5.63
CA THR A 83 12.38 12.86 -4.19
C THR A 83 13.86 12.83 -3.88
N ALA A 84 14.27 13.19 -2.67
CA ALA A 84 15.62 12.89 -2.22
C ALA A 84 15.82 11.39 -2.36
N ARG A 85 16.91 10.97 -3.01
CA ARG A 85 17.56 9.75 -2.57
C ARG A 85 17.82 10.01 -1.09
N ALA A 86 16.98 9.45 -0.23
CA ALA A 86 17.47 9.05 1.07
C ALA A 86 18.77 8.35 0.73
N ALA A 87 19.88 8.77 1.31
CA ALA A 87 21.08 7.95 1.28
C ALA A 87 20.57 6.56 1.63
N GLU A 88 20.52 5.71 0.61
CA GLU A 88 20.57 4.30 0.82
C GLU A 88 21.84 4.23 1.67
N SER A 89 21.66 4.01 2.97
CA SER A 89 22.52 3.06 3.65
C SER A 89 22.68 1.95 2.62
N ALA A 90 23.81 1.99 1.93
CA ALA A 90 24.23 1.01 0.96
C ALA A 90 24.45 -0.28 1.76
N GLY A 91 23.36 -0.91 2.17
CA GLY A 91 23.22 -2.30 1.83
C GLY A 91 23.12 -2.31 0.33
N GLU A 92 24.10 -2.95 -0.31
CA GLU A 92 23.89 -3.93 -1.38
C GLU A 92 22.39 -4.27 -1.62
N PRO A 93 21.95 -4.72 -2.80
CA PRO A 93 20.81 -5.64 -2.83
C PRO A 93 21.24 -6.86 -2.02
N GLU A 94 21.16 -6.76 -0.70
CA GLU A 94 21.02 -7.84 0.24
C GLU A 94 19.79 -8.51 -0.33
N ARG A 95 20.05 -9.51 -1.18
CA ARG A 95 19.20 -10.65 -1.41
C ARG A 95 18.52 -10.83 -0.08
N VAL A 96 17.29 -10.33 0.07
CA VAL A 96 16.67 -10.12 1.38
C VAL A 96 16.83 -11.45 2.06
N GLU A 97 17.83 -11.55 2.95
CA GLU A 97 18.01 -12.78 3.70
C GLU A 97 16.68 -12.84 4.39
N ARG A 98 15.92 -13.92 4.13
CA ARG A 98 14.60 -14.09 4.72
C ARG A 98 14.83 -13.96 6.21
N VAL A 99 14.63 -12.76 6.76
CA VAL A 99 14.64 -12.52 8.18
C VAL A 99 13.53 -13.45 8.64
N GLU A 100 13.92 -14.52 9.33
CA GLU A 100 12.98 -15.56 9.68
C GLU A 100 11.81 -14.89 10.37
N ARG A 101 10.64 -14.97 9.72
CA ARG A 101 9.48 -14.24 10.18
C ARG A 101 9.24 -14.69 11.63
N PRO A 102 9.22 -13.77 12.61
CA PRO A 102 9.07 -14.15 14.01
C PRO A 102 7.79 -14.98 14.19
N PRO A 103 7.66 -15.82 15.23
CA PRO A 103 6.44 -16.59 15.43
C PRO A 103 5.24 -15.64 15.59
N PHE A 104 4.14 -15.96 14.89
CA PHE A 104 2.91 -15.19 14.99
C PHE A 104 2.34 -15.27 16.41
N ARG A 105 1.99 -14.11 16.98
CA ARG A 105 1.34 -14.00 18.29
C ARG A 105 -0.16 -13.80 18.10
N PRO A 106 -0.99 -14.84 18.34
CA PRO A 106 -2.42 -14.77 18.07
C PRO A 106 -3.14 -13.85 19.06
N LEU A 107 -4.24 -13.25 18.58
CA LEU A 107 -5.14 -12.41 19.37
C LEU A 107 -6.48 -13.13 19.52
N THR A 108 -6.85 -13.48 20.76
CA THR A 108 -8.11 -14.19 21.03
C THR A 108 -9.31 -13.38 20.57
N ILE A 109 -10.23 -14.02 19.83
CA ILE A 109 -11.38 -13.35 19.21
C ILE A 109 -12.60 -13.53 20.11
N ARG A 110 -13.14 -12.42 20.62
CA ARG A 110 -14.39 -12.40 21.41
C ARG A 110 -15.52 -11.65 20.71
N THR A 111 -15.15 -10.74 19.81
CA THR A 111 -16.06 -9.88 19.06
C THR A 111 -15.68 -9.84 17.59
N SER A 112 -16.57 -9.31 16.75
CA SER A 112 -16.27 -9.05 15.34
C SER A 112 -15.12 -8.04 15.17
N TYR A 113 -14.96 -7.11 16.11
CA TYR A 113 -13.89 -6.13 16.14
C TYR A 113 -12.54 -6.81 16.38
N ASP A 114 -12.50 -7.80 17.27
CA ASP A 114 -11.30 -8.62 17.51
C ASP A 114 -10.92 -9.44 16.29
N ALA A 115 -11.90 -9.96 15.54
CA ALA A 115 -11.63 -10.68 14.29
C ALA A 115 -10.94 -9.77 13.26
N VAL A 116 -11.42 -8.53 13.11
CA VAL A 116 -10.78 -7.52 12.23
C VAL A 116 -9.38 -7.17 12.73
N ALA A 117 -9.21 -6.96 14.04
CA ALA A 117 -7.91 -6.65 14.63
C ALA A 117 -6.90 -7.80 14.45
N CYS A 118 -7.33 -9.04 14.66
CA CYS A 118 -6.54 -10.25 14.47
C CYS A 118 -6.10 -10.38 12.99
N ALA A 119 -7.02 -10.22 12.05
CA ALA A 119 -6.70 -10.27 10.62
C ALA A 119 -5.73 -9.15 10.21
N ALA A 120 -5.94 -7.91 10.69
CA ALA A 120 -5.02 -6.81 10.44
C ALA A 120 -3.60 -7.07 10.98
N GLN A 121 -3.50 -7.63 12.20
CA GLN A 121 -2.22 -8.01 12.79
C GLN A 121 -1.53 -9.12 12.00
N PHE A 122 -2.28 -10.11 11.54
CA PHE A 122 -1.77 -11.18 10.70
C PHE A 122 -1.23 -10.67 9.36
N LEU A 123 -1.95 -9.77 8.68
CA LEU A 123 -1.46 -9.16 7.44
C LEU A 123 -0.18 -8.33 7.66
N ARG A 124 -0.10 -7.57 8.76
CA ARG A 124 1.14 -6.86 9.12
C ARG A 124 2.30 -7.83 9.38
N TRP A 125 2.02 -8.94 10.04
CA TRP A 125 3.00 -10.00 10.29
C TRP A 125 3.45 -10.69 8.99
N LEU A 126 2.57 -10.85 8.01
CA LEU A 126 2.91 -11.33 6.66
C LEU A 126 3.79 -10.34 5.87
N GLY A 127 3.89 -9.08 6.31
CA GLY A 127 4.71 -8.03 5.69
C GLY A 127 3.92 -6.93 5.00
N PHE A 128 2.58 -6.94 5.04
CA PHE A 128 1.79 -5.84 4.47
C PHE A 128 1.90 -4.59 5.34
N ILE A 129 2.28 -3.47 4.72
CA ILE A 129 2.50 -2.20 5.41
C ILE A 129 1.19 -1.44 5.55
N GLY A 130 1.01 -0.71 6.66
CA GLY A 130 -0.08 0.25 6.80
C GLY A 130 -1.50 -0.35 6.83
N VAL A 131 -1.64 -1.64 7.09
CA VAL A 131 -2.96 -2.30 7.19
C VAL A 131 -3.74 -1.77 8.41
N ARG A 132 -4.94 -1.25 8.15
CA ARG A 132 -5.87 -0.71 9.13
C ARG A 132 -7.20 -1.45 9.04
N GLY A 133 -7.83 -1.67 10.20
CA GLY A 133 -9.22 -2.13 10.28
C GLY A 133 -10.19 -0.98 10.11
N LEU A 134 -11.26 -1.21 9.36
CA LEU A 134 -12.35 -0.27 9.14
C LEU A 134 -13.49 -0.64 10.07
N VAL A 135 -13.60 0.13 11.15
CA VAL A 135 -14.48 -0.15 12.27
C VAL A 135 -15.25 1.14 12.61
N PRO A 136 -16.60 1.13 12.69
CA PRO A 136 -17.49 -0.02 12.44
C PRO A 136 -17.46 -0.49 10.97
N ARG A 137 -17.90 -1.73 10.72
CA ARG A 137 -17.89 -2.34 9.37
C ARG A 137 -18.59 -1.44 8.35
N PRO A 138 -17.94 -1.04 7.24
CA PRO A 138 -18.55 -0.22 6.22
C PRO A 138 -19.55 -1.02 5.37
N ALA A 139 -20.50 -0.32 4.75
CA ALA A 139 -21.51 -0.93 3.87
C ALA A 139 -20.91 -1.58 2.61
N THR A 140 -19.68 -1.23 2.25
CA THR A 140 -18.92 -1.83 1.14
C THR A 140 -18.50 -3.28 1.42
N GLY A 141 -18.50 -3.71 2.69
CA GLY A 141 -18.06 -5.05 3.09
C GLY A 141 -16.53 -5.23 3.15
N ILE A 142 -15.76 -4.16 2.94
CA ILE A 142 -14.30 -4.17 3.06
C ILE A 142 -13.91 -3.77 4.48
N ASP A 143 -13.34 -4.70 5.24
CA ASP A 143 -13.03 -4.51 6.67
C ASP A 143 -11.57 -4.12 6.91
N LEU A 144 -10.68 -4.35 5.94
CA LEU A 144 -9.25 -4.10 6.05
C LEU A 144 -8.76 -3.31 4.85
N ARG A 145 -7.90 -2.33 5.10
CA ARG A 145 -7.28 -1.52 4.04
C ARG A 145 -5.82 -1.20 4.35
N GLY A 146 -4.96 -1.49 3.38
CA GLY A 146 -3.57 -1.04 3.31
C GLY A 146 -3.26 -0.52 1.90
N PRO A 147 -2.04 -0.02 1.65
CA PRO A 147 -1.65 0.52 0.34
C PRO A 147 -1.63 -0.52 -0.78
N THR A 148 -1.33 -1.78 -0.45
CA THR A 148 -1.20 -2.89 -1.42
C THR A 148 -2.15 -4.05 -1.11
N VAL A 149 -3.05 -3.89 -0.13
CA VAL A 149 -3.94 -4.97 0.30
C VAL A 149 -5.31 -4.44 0.71
N LEU A 150 -6.34 -5.14 0.26
CA LEU A 150 -7.70 -5.02 0.76
C LEU A 150 -8.11 -6.34 1.39
N GLY A 151 -8.90 -6.28 2.46
CA GLY A 151 -9.40 -7.49 3.08
C GLY A 151 -10.83 -7.41 3.56
N LEU A 152 -11.46 -8.58 3.54
CA LEU A 152 -12.79 -8.83 4.06
C LEU A 152 -12.68 -9.76 5.26
N VAL A 153 -13.46 -9.50 6.32
CA VAL A 153 -13.52 -10.31 7.53
C VAL A 153 -14.97 -10.65 7.84
N ASN A 154 -15.43 -11.81 7.36
CA ASN A 154 -16.75 -12.34 7.72
C ASN A 154 -16.71 -12.92 9.14
N ALA A 155 -17.08 -12.09 10.11
CA ALA A 155 -17.18 -12.46 11.52
C ALA A 155 -18.56 -13.04 11.91
N THR A 156 -19.35 -13.51 10.94
CA THR A 156 -20.65 -14.12 11.21
C THR A 156 -20.51 -15.62 11.51
N THR A 157 -21.58 -16.23 12.01
CA THR A 157 -21.69 -17.69 12.19
C THR A 157 -22.10 -18.41 10.91
N LEU A 158 -22.23 -17.70 9.78
CA LEU A 158 -22.56 -18.25 8.48
C LEU A 158 -21.33 -18.24 7.56
N PRO A 159 -21.15 -19.25 6.69
CA PRO A 159 -20.07 -19.25 5.72
C PRO A 159 -20.15 -18.03 4.79
N ALA A 160 -18.99 -17.47 4.46
CA ALA A 160 -18.87 -16.39 3.49
C ALA A 160 -19.25 -16.88 2.08
N ARG A 161 -19.99 -16.02 1.36
CA ARG A 161 -20.64 -16.35 0.08
C ARG A 161 -19.90 -15.78 -1.12
N SER A 162 -20.13 -16.35 -2.30
CA SER A 162 -19.52 -15.95 -3.57
C SER A 162 -19.57 -14.44 -3.84
N ARG A 163 -20.70 -13.79 -3.51
CA ARG A 163 -20.86 -12.34 -3.68
C ARG A 163 -19.87 -11.52 -2.85
N GLU A 164 -19.51 -11.96 -1.65
CA GLU A 164 -18.51 -11.28 -0.81
C GLU A 164 -17.11 -11.39 -1.44
N ILE A 165 -16.78 -12.57 -1.98
CA ILE A 165 -15.51 -12.82 -2.68
C ILE A 165 -15.40 -11.98 -3.95
N GLU A 166 -16.47 -11.96 -4.76
CA GLU A 166 -16.54 -11.16 -5.99
C GLU A 166 -16.40 -9.67 -5.70
N THR A 167 -17.11 -9.16 -4.69
CA THR A 167 -17.09 -7.75 -4.30
C THR A 167 -15.69 -7.35 -3.86
N LEU A 168 -15.05 -8.16 -3.02
CA LEU A 168 -13.67 -7.94 -2.59
C LEU A 168 -12.71 -7.92 -3.79
N TRP A 169 -12.80 -8.91 -4.68
CA TRP A 169 -11.94 -9.01 -5.85
C TRP A 169 -12.09 -7.80 -6.79
N LEU A 170 -13.32 -7.34 -7.05
CA LEU A 170 -13.58 -6.17 -7.88
C LEU A 170 -12.97 -4.89 -7.27
N HIS A 171 -13.14 -4.69 -5.95
CA HIS A 171 -12.53 -3.56 -5.27
C HIS A 171 -11.00 -3.60 -5.30
N ALA A 172 -10.42 -4.77 -5.06
CA ALA A 172 -8.97 -4.96 -5.06
C ALA A 172 -8.38 -4.75 -6.47
N THR A 173 -9.04 -5.25 -7.50
CA THR A 173 -8.66 -5.04 -8.90
C THR A 173 -8.70 -3.57 -9.26
N LEU A 174 -9.76 -2.85 -8.86
CA LEU A 174 -9.89 -1.41 -9.09
C LEU A 174 -8.75 -0.61 -8.41
N GLU A 175 -8.34 -1.03 -7.21
CA GLU A 175 -7.28 -0.36 -6.44
C GLU A 175 -5.87 -0.91 -6.73
N SER A 176 -5.73 -1.87 -7.65
CA SER A 176 -4.47 -2.59 -7.91
C SER A 176 -3.82 -3.12 -6.62
N ALA A 177 -4.64 -3.71 -5.75
CA ALA A 177 -4.25 -4.25 -4.46
C ALA A 177 -4.52 -5.76 -4.41
N SER A 178 -3.81 -6.48 -3.54
CA SER A 178 -4.13 -7.89 -3.27
C SER A 178 -5.42 -8.00 -2.45
N ALA A 179 -6.35 -8.86 -2.90
CA ALA A 179 -7.55 -9.21 -2.15
C ALA A 179 -7.26 -10.38 -1.19
N ILE A 180 -7.63 -10.27 0.09
CA ILE A 180 -7.52 -11.40 1.04
C ILE A 180 -8.80 -11.50 1.87
N ALA A 181 -9.38 -12.71 1.97
CA ALA A 181 -10.60 -12.93 2.73
C ALA A 181 -10.38 -13.77 3.99
N PHE A 182 -11.02 -13.37 5.08
CA PHE A 182 -11.07 -14.07 6.35
C PHE A 182 -12.51 -14.40 6.72
N ALA A 183 -12.75 -15.58 7.30
CA ALA A 183 -14.06 -15.95 7.82
C ALA A 183 -13.97 -16.77 9.11
N LEU A 184 -14.88 -16.53 10.07
CA LEU A 184 -15.00 -17.37 11.26
C LEU A 184 -15.66 -18.72 10.96
N ALA A 185 -16.78 -18.70 10.24
CA ALA A 185 -17.53 -19.90 9.85
C ALA A 185 -17.07 -20.51 8.50
N GLY A 186 -15.94 -20.05 7.97
CA GLY A 186 -15.40 -20.50 6.69
C GLY A 186 -16.16 -20.00 5.48
N PHE A 187 -16.03 -20.73 4.38
CA PHE A 187 -16.49 -20.36 3.05
C PHE A 187 -17.31 -21.51 2.46
N ASP A 188 -18.40 -21.17 1.78
CA ASP A 188 -19.15 -22.17 1.02
C ASP A 188 -18.35 -22.71 -0.18
N ARG A 189 -18.84 -23.79 -0.80
CA ARG A 189 -18.12 -24.45 -1.90
C ARG A 189 -17.97 -23.55 -3.13
N GLY A 190 -18.96 -22.71 -3.42
CA GLY A 190 -18.93 -21.79 -4.56
C GLY A 190 -17.89 -20.69 -4.34
N SER A 191 -17.84 -20.11 -3.14
CA SER A 191 -16.84 -19.14 -2.71
C SER A 191 -15.42 -19.67 -2.83
N ARG A 192 -15.17 -20.93 -2.43
CA ARG A 192 -13.84 -21.55 -2.52
C ARG A 192 -13.39 -21.72 -3.96
N HIS A 193 -14.23 -22.34 -4.80
CA HIS A 193 -13.90 -22.52 -6.22
C HIS A 193 -13.65 -21.17 -6.92
N GLN A 194 -14.51 -20.18 -6.65
CA GLN A 194 -14.34 -18.84 -7.21
C GLN A 194 -13.06 -18.17 -6.72
N ALA A 195 -12.69 -18.33 -5.45
CA ALA A 195 -11.45 -17.77 -4.94
C ALA A 195 -10.22 -18.44 -5.57
N ASP A 196 -10.28 -19.74 -5.85
CA ASP A 196 -9.21 -20.46 -6.54
C ASP A 196 -9.01 -19.97 -7.97
N ASP A 197 -10.11 -19.81 -8.73
CA ASP A 197 -10.08 -19.26 -10.09
C ASP A 197 -9.50 -17.82 -10.13
N LEU A 198 -9.77 -17.03 -9.10
CA LEU A 198 -9.33 -15.64 -8.98
C LEU A 198 -7.95 -15.49 -8.32
N GLY A 199 -7.35 -16.59 -7.83
CA GLY A 199 -6.11 -16.56 -7.07
C GLY A 199 -6.22 -15.80 -5.74
N LEU A 200 -7.40 -15.74 -5.13
CA LEU A 200 -7.70 -14.98 -3.92
C LEU A 200 -7.42 -15.82 -2.65
N PRO A 201 -6.47 -15.41 -1.78
CA PRO A 201 -6.19 -16.09 -0.52
C PRO A 201 -7.38 -16.10 0.46
N LEU A 202 -7.78 -17.31 0.88
CA LEU A 202 -8.81 -17.55 1.88
C LEU A 202 -8.22 -18.06 3.20
N PHE A 203 -8.61 -17.44 4.32
CA PHE A 203 -8.24 -17.88 5.66
C PHE A 203 -9.47 -18.09 6.55
N VAL A 204 -9.48 -19.18 7.31
CA VAL A 204 -10.42 -19.37 8.42
C VAL A 204 -9.78 -18.85 9.71
N LEU A 205 -10.51 -18.01 10.43
CA LEU A 205 -10.11 -17.53 11.74
C LEU A 205 -10.68 -18.46 12.81
N ASP A 206 -9.82 -19.11 13.60
CA ASP A 206 -10.27 -19.74 14.83
C ASP A 206 -10.43 -18.70 15.96
N LEU A 207 -11.23 -19.02 16.98
CA LEU A 207 -11.45 -18.12 18.12
C LEU A 207 -10.19 -17.93 18.98
N THR A 208 -9.15 -18.74 18.79
CA THR A 208 -7.85 -18.54 19.44
C THR A 208 -7.04 -17.43 18.78
N GLY A 209 -7.44 -17.01 17.58
CA GLY A 209 -6.80 -15.93 16.82
C GLY A 209 -5.73 -16.42 15.87
N ARG A 210 -5.73 -17.69 15.45
CA ARG A 210 -4.79 -18.21 14.44
C ARG A 210 -5.50 -18.37 13.09
N PRO A 211 -5.17 -17.56 12.08
CA PRO A 211 -5.69 -17.74 10.73
C PRO A 211 -5.11 -19.02 10.10
N GLN A 212 -5.98 -19.86 9.56
CA GLN A 212 -5.63 -21.11 8.87
C GLN A 212 -5.91 -20.96 7.37
N PRO A 213 -4.92 -21.21 6.49
CA PRO A 213 -5.16 -21.17 5.04
C PRO A 213 -6.12 -22.28 4.64
N VAL A 214 -7.06 -21.98 3.73
CA VAL A 214 -8.03 -22.99 3.24
C VAL A 214 -8.00 -23.20 1.73
N ASN A 215 -7.08 -22.54 1.04
CA ASN A 215 -6.80 -22.76 -0.37
C ASN A 215 -5.32 -22.53 -0.72
N GLU A 216 -4.93 -22.95 -1.93
CA GLU A 216 -3.55 -22.90 -2.41
C GLU A 216 -2.99 -21.46 -2.45
N PRO A 217 -3.72 -20.43 -2.94
CA PRO A 217 -3.28 -19.03 -2.83
C PRO A 217 -2.97 -18.59 -1.39
N ALA A 218 -3.76 -19.02 -0.40
CA ALA A 218 -3.50 -18.70 1.01
C ALA A 218 -2.26 -19.39 1.55
N GLU A 219 -2.03 -20.65 1.18
CA GLU A 219 -0.80 -21.34 1.55
C GLU A 219 0.43 -20.70 0.90
N ALA A 220 0.34 -20.34 -0.38
CA ALA A 220 1.41 -19.66 -1.09
C ALA A 220 1.73 -18.32 -0.43
N LEU A 221 0.72 -17.52 -0.08
CA LEU A 221 0.90 -16.27 0.64
C LEU A 221 1.52 -16.48 2.03
N LEU A 222 1.09 -17.50 2.77
CA LEU A 222 1.65 -17.80 4.08
C LEU A 222 3.16 -18.13 4.00
N ARG A 223 3.56 -18.92 2.98
CA ARG A 223 4.96 -19.30 2.73
C ARG A 223 5.82 -18.14 2.24
N ARG A 224 5.30 -17.31 1.32
CA ARG A 224 6.06 -16.22 0.69
C ARG A 224 6.05 -14.92 1.51
N GLY A 225 4.93 -14.59 2.13
CA GLY A 225 4.68 -13.24 2.67
C GLY A 225 4.30 -12.23 1.59
N ALA A 226 4.12 -10.98 1.98
CA ALA A 226 3.70 -9.89 1.09
C ALA A 226 4.75 -9.54 0.01
N SER A 227 6.00 -9.96 0.18
CA SER A 227 7.17 -9.57 -0.63
C SER A 227 7.15 -10.08 -2.08
N ASP A 228 6.36 -11.11 -2.39
CA ASP A 228 6.29 -11.74 -3.72
C ASP A 228 4.90 -11.64 -4.37
N ALA A 229 3.98 -10.82 -3.83
CA ALA A 229 2.63 -10.69 -4.39
C ALA A 229 2.56 -9.84 -5.67
N ASP A 230 3.69 -9.27 -6.11
CA ASP A 230 3.83 -8.38 -7.27
C ASP A 230 4.74 -8.94 -8.38
N ALA A 231 4.91 -10.27 -8.47
CA ALA A 231 5.64 -10.92 -9.57
C ALA A 231 4.70 -11.67 -10.53
#